data_AF-A0A931BV13-F1
#
_entry.id   AF-A0A931BV13-F1
#
_cell.length_a   1.000
_cell.length_b   1.000
_cell.length_c   1.000
_cell.angle_alpha   90.00
_cell.angle_beta   90.00
_cell.angle_gamma   90.00
#
_symmetry.space_group_name_H-M   'P 1'
#
loop_
_entity.id
_entity.type
_entity.pdbx_description
1 polymer ?
#
loop_
_entity_poly.entity_id
_entity_poly.type
_entity_poly.pdbx_seq_one_letter_code
_entity_poly.pdbx_strand_id
1 'polypeptide(L)'
;MAKLQQSNIEDFAYDYLHIYYAARYHTQNILTSKAERTKKGDAATGLFALKTKGNAAFVAALNARLSGEIARLLTRYKKQGLSKTRLITAFVLFTTLLFSGKTIGYYGVVLYLLPVVAGLTGFILHSLLEKKYLKYRLKRLVDELKKTPADEQWIGISVSSLTFRHNALAAYFVNICKRRGIGVLTVGKRAKVVQLQEPRTVHCRRGDFLSYYRSEDQIRRALGDNTMLRVA
;
A
#
# COMPACT_ATOMS: atom_id res chain seq x y z
N MET A 1 1.24 15.53 -15.47
CA MET A 1 2.45 14.79 -15.04
C MET A 1 2.18 13.56 -14.17
N ALA A 2 1.27 13.60 -13.17
CA ALA A 2 1.02 12.44 -12.29
C ALA A 2 0.51 11.17 -13.02
N LYS A 3 -0.35 11.31 -14.04
CA LYS A 3 -0.85 10.17 -14.84
C LYS A 3 0.26 9.46 -15.63
N LEU A 4 1.19 10.21 -16.22
CA LEU A 4 2.34 9.66 -16.97
C LEU A 4 3.29 8.88 -16.07
N GLN A 5 3.59 9.42 -14.87
CA GLN A 5 4.40 8.68 -13.90
C GLN A 5 3.71 7.39 -13.48
N GLN A 6 2.40 7.44 -13.21
CA GLN A 6 1.58 6.28 -12.85
C GLN A 6 1.66 5.18 -13.91
N SER A 7 1.41 5.50 -15.18
CA SER A 7 1.54 4.55 -16.29
C SER A 7 2.91 3.86 -16.30
N ASN A 8 3.99 4.62 -16.17
CA ASN A 8 5.35 4.06 -16.22
C ASN A 8 5.63 3.09 -15.06
N ILE A 9 5.13 3.37 -13.86
CA ILE A 9 5.31 2.46 -12.71
C ILE A 9 4.58 1.15 -12.94
N GLU A 10 3.38 1.23 -13.49
CA GLU A 10 2.56 0.08 -13.80
C GLU A 10 3.29 -0.82 -14.78
N ASP A 11 3.84 -0.26 -15.85
CA ASP A 11 4.61 -1.00 -16.85
C ASP A 11 5.88 -1.66 -16.25
N PHE A 12 6.70 -0.92 -15.49
CA PHE A 12 7.91 -1.52 -14.90
C PHE A 12 7.61 -2.61 -13.87
N ALA A 13 6.57 -2.42 -13.04
CA ALA A 13 6.15 -3.44 -12.08
C ALA A 13 5.57 -4.66 -12.81
N TYR A 14 4.88 -4.43 -13.94
CA TYR A 14 4.31 -5.48 -14.75
C TYR A 14 5.39 -6.34 -15.42
N ASP A 15 6.37 -5.71 -16.05
CA ASP A 15 7.50 -6.41 -16.69
C ASP A 15 8.29 -7.22 -15.66
N TYR A 16 8.53 -6.63 -14.49
CA TYR A 16 9.19 -7.33 -13.39
C TYR A 16 8.42 -8.58 -12.96
N LEU A 17 7.10 -8.48 -12.77
CA LEU A 17 6.27 -9.61 -12.37
C LEU A 17 6.16 -10.68 -13.45
N HIS A 18 6.10 -10.27 -14.72
CA HIS A 18 6.11 -11.21 -15.84
C HIS A 18 7.39 -12.06 -15.82
N ILE A 19 8.56 -11.42 -15.71
CA ILE A 19 9.86 -12.12 -15.61
C ILE A 19 9.93 -12.97 -14.34
N TYR A 20 9.48 -12.44 -13.19
CA TYR A 20 9.47 -13.14 -11.91
C TYR A 20 8.67 -14.44 -11.99
N TYR A 21 7.45 -14.40 -12.53
CA TYR A 21 6.61 -15.59 -12.65
C TYR A 21 7.07 -16.55 -13.73
N ALA A 22 7.62 -16.05 -14.85
CA ALA A 22 8.17 -16.89 -15.90
C ALA A 22 9.34 -17.73 -15.37
N ALA A 23 10.21 -17.10 -14.58
CA ALA A 23 11.32 -17.77 -13.92
C ALA A 23 10.84 -18.76 -12.84
N ARG A 24 9.89 -18.36 -11.99
CA ARG A 24 9.42 -19.17 -10.85
C ARG A 24 8.64 -20.41 -11.26
N TYR A 25 7.84 -20.34 -12.33
CA TYR A 25 7.01 -21.44 -12.80
C TYR A 25 7.55 -22.14 -14.06
N HIS A 26 8.70 -21.70 -14.59
CA HIS A 26 9.30 -22.20 -15.83
C HIS A 26 8.31 -22.25 -17.00
N THR A 27 7.43 -21.26 -17.09
CA THR A 27 6.40 -21.16 -18.13
C THR A 27 6.43 -19.78 -18.76
N GLN A 28 6.37 -19.75 -20.09
CA GLN A 28 6.18 -18.51 -20.85
C GLN A 28 4.69 -18.20 -21.06
N ASN A 29 3.82 -19.17 -20.80
CA ASN A 29 2.37 -19.05 -20.97
C ASN A 29 1.74 -18.38 -19.74
N ILE A 30 2.05 -17.10 -19.57
CA ILE A 30 1.45 -16.24 -18.54
C ILE A 30 0.49 -15.32 -19.26
N LEU A 31 -0.80 -15.50 -19.01
CA LEU A 31 -1.79 -14.55 -19.47
C LEU A 31 -1.74 -13.33 -18.58
N THR A 32 -1.67 -12.17 -19.22
CA THR A 32 -1.57 -10.92 -18.51
C THR A 32 -2.65 -9.98 -19.00
N SER A 33 -3.43 -9.44 -18.07
CA SER A 33 -4.52 -8.50 -18.33
C SER A 33 -4.24 -7.21 -17.57
N LYS A 34 -4.22 -6.08 -18.28
CA LYS A 34 -4.11 -4.75 -17.67
C LYS A 34 -5.51 -4.26 -17.30
N ALA A 35 -5.62 -3.60 -16.15
CA ALA A 35 -6.85 -2.96 -15.65
C ALA A 35 -8.06 -3.90 -15.48
N GLU A 36 -7.82 -5.14 -15.04
CA GLU A 36 -8.87 -6.14 -14.86
C GLU A 36 -9.85 -5.79 -13.74
N ARG A 37 -11.15 -6.06 -13.95
CA ARG A 37 -12.19 -5.75 -12.97
C ARG A 37 -12.75 -7.00 -12.32
N THR A 38 -12.93 -6.93 -11.02
CA THR A 38 -13.70 -7.91 -10.27
C THR A 38 -15.19 -7.79 -10.62
N LYS A 39 -15.94 -8.88 -10.42
CA LYS A 39 -17.42 -8.87 -10.57
C LYS A 39 -18.08 -7.83 -9.65
N LYS A 40 -17.47 -7.55 -8.49
CA LYS A 40 -17.89 -6.53 -7.52
C LYS A 40 -17.55 -5.08 -7.90
N GLY A 41 -16.81 -4.86 -9.00
CA GLY A 41 -16.49 -3.53 -9.53
C GLY A 41 -15.16 -2.93 -9.07
N ASP A 42 -14.43 -3.59 -8.16
CA ASP A 42 -13.06 -3.23 -7.82
C ASP A 42 -12.11 -3.61 -8.97
N ALA A 43 -11.06 -2.83 -9.20
CA ALA A 43 -10.12 -3.02 -10.31
C ALA A 43 -8.71 -3.30 -9.81
N ALA A 44 -8.10 -4.36 -10.35
CA ALA A 44 -6.66 -4.60 -10.25
C ALA A 44 -5.94 -3.85 -11.37
N THR A 45 -4.74 -3.36 -11.10
CA THR A 45 -3.94 -2.68 -12.12
C THR A 45 -3.40 -3.68 -13.14
N GLY A 46 -2.96 -4.83 -12.67
CA GLY A 46 -2.55 -5.96 -13.53
C GLY A 46 -3.01 -7.26 -12.91
N LEU A 47 -3.45 -8.19 -13.76
CA LEU A 47 -3.76 -9.56 -13.40
C LEU A 47 -2.85 -10.50 -14.19
N PHE A 48 -2.21 -11.43 -13.50
CA PHE A 48 -1.38 -12.47 -14.08
C PHE A 48 -2.05 -13.79 -13.80
N ALA A 49 -2.38 -14.55 -14.83
CA ALA A 49 -2.99 -15.86 -14.72
C ALA A 49 -2.10 -16.89 -15.42
N LEU A 50 -1.81 -17.99 -14.73
CA LEU A 50 -1.02 -19.08 -15.29
C LEU A 50 -1.55 -20.42 -14.80
N LYS A 51 -1.21 -21.46 -15.55
CA LYS A 51 -1.57 -22.84 -15.23
C LYS A 51 -0.46 -23.49 -14.42
N THR A 52 -0.78 -23.99 -13.24
CA THR A 52 0.19 -24.71 -12.40
C THR A 52 0.27 -26.19 -12.78
N LYS A 53 1.29 -26.90 -12.25
CA LYS A 53 1.53 -28.33 -12.54
C LYS A 53 0.32 -29.25 -12.26
N GLY A 54 -0.61 -28.83 -11.39
CA GLY A 54 -1.83 -29.56 -11.06
C GLY A 54 -3.08 -29.15 -11.87
N ASN A 55 -2.92 -28.50 -13.02
CA ASN A 55 -4.03 -27.96 -13.85
C ASN A 55 -4.87 -26.86 -13.15
N ALA A 56 -4.49 -26.45 -11.93
CA ALA A 56 -5.14 -25.36 -11.22
C ALA A 56 -4.68 -24.00 -11.77
N ALA A 57 -5.63 -23.08 -11.94
CA ALA A 57 -5.34 -21.70 -12.30
C ALA A 57 -4.72 -20.98 -11.08
N PHE A 58 -3.55 -20.40 -11.29
CA PHE A 58 -2.90 -19.50 -10.34
C PHE A 58 -3.09 -18.07 -10.83
N VAL A 59 -3.49 -17.20 -9.91
CA VAL A 59 -3.78 -15.80 -10.17
C VAL A 59 -2.94 -14.92 -9.26
N ALA A 60 -2.19 -14.00 -9.84
CA ALA A 60 -1.53 -12.93 -9.11
C ALA A 60 -2.10 -11.56 -9.51
N ALA A 61 -2.37 -10.71 -8.53
CA ALA A 61 -2.90 -9.37 -8.75
C ALA A 61 -1.88 -8.31 -8.35
N LEU A 62 -1.58 -7.39 -9.27
CA LEU A 62 -0.80 -6.19 -9.04
C LEU A 62 -1.74 -5.00 -8.84
N ASN A 63 -1.51 -4.24 -7.78
CA ASN A 63 -2.21 -2.99 -7.52
C ASN A 63 -1.22 -1.83 -7.37
N ALA A 64 -1.35 -0.84 -8.26
CA ALA A 64 -0.58 0.40 -8.22
C ALA A 64 -1.48 1.64 -8.05
N ARG A 65 -2.81 1.48 -7.95
CA ARG A 65 -3.74 2.61 -7.86
C ARG A 65 -3.48 3.49 -6.64
N LEU A 66 -3.17 2.87 -5.51
CA LEU A 66 -2.89 3.55 -4.24
C LEU A 66 -1.41 3.97 -4.09
N SER A 67 -0.58 3.65 -5.08
CA SER A 67 0.87 3.93 -5.11
C SER A 67 1.18 5.39 -4.79
N GLY A 68 0.49 6.32 -5.45
CA GLY A 68 0.75 7.75 -5.30
C GLY A 68 0.38 8.29 -3.92
N GLU A 69 -0.63 7.73 -3.26
CA GLU A 69 -1.01 8.15 -1.89
C GLU A 69 -0.02 7.58 -0.86
N ILE A 70 0.32 6.30 -0.98
CA ILE A 70 1.29 5.63 -0.08
C ILE A 70 2.66 6.29 -0.22
N ALA A 71 3.14 6.52 -1.44
CA ALA A 71 4.41 7.19 -1.71
C ALA A 71 4.44 8.59 -1.10
N ARG A 72 3.35 9.37 -1.22
CA ARG A 72 3.23 10.69 -0.60
C ARG A 72 3.30 10.63 0.92
N LEU A 73 2.56 9.71 1.55
CA LEU A 73 2.58 9.54 3.01
C LEU A 73 3.97 9.16 3.53
N LEU A 74 4.60 8.16 2.91
CA LEU A 74 5.93 7.68 3.33
C LEU A 74 7.00 8.74 3.11
N THR A 75 6.96 9.45 1.98
CA THR A 75 7.94 10.50 1.66
C THR A 75 7.77 11.72 2.56
N ARG A 76 6.53 12.15 2.83
CA ARG A 76 6.26 13.28 3.73
C ARG A 76 6.75 12.97 5.13
N TYR A 77 6.41 11.79 5.65
CA TYR A 77 6.87 11.37 6.97
C TYR A 77 8.40 11.28 7.06
N LYS A 78 9.07 10.79 6.00
CA LYS A 78 10.54 10.77 5.99
C LYS A 78 11.16 12.18 6.03
N LYS A 79 10.63 13.11 5.24
CA LYS A 79 11.21 14.46 5.10
C LYS A 79 10.89 15.38 6.27
N GLN A 80 9.65 15.31 6.77
CA GLN A 80 9.12 16.29 7.73
C GLN A 80 8.86 15.66 9.10
N GLY A 81 8.85 14.33 9.22
CA GLY A 81 8.40 13.64 10.43
C GLY A 81 6.90 13.85 10.64
N LEU A 82 6.56 14.22 11.87
CA LEU A 82 5.20 14.62 12.26
C LEU A 82 4.95 16.09 11.92
N SER A 83 3.68 16.43 11.72
CA SER A 83 3.25 17.77 11.35
C SER A 83 3.65 18.82 12.40
N LYS A 84 3.94 20.04 11.94
CA LYS A 84 4.17 21.20 12.81
C LYS A 84 2.90 21.65 13.55
N THR A 85 1.72 21.17 13.15
CA THR A 85 0.44 21.47 13.80
C THR A 85 0.40 21.09 15.27
N ARG A 86 1.20 20.11 15.71
CA ARG A 86 1.37 19.77 17.14
C ARG A 86 1.89 20.93 17.99
N LEU A 87 2.75 21.78 17.42
CA LEU A 87 3.26 22.98 18.11
C LEU A 87 2.16 24.05 18.20
N ILE A 88 1.36 24.19 17.15
CA ILE A 88 0.21 25.11 17.14
C ILE A 88 -0.80 24.70 18.19
N THR A 89 -1.12 23.40 18.31
CA THR A 89 -2.04 22.91 19.35
C THR A 89 -1.49 23.16 20.75
N ALA A 90 -0.20 22.93 20.98
CA ALA A 90 0.43 23.24 22.27
C ALA A 90 0.35 24.73 22.59
N PHE A 91 0.63 25.59 21.60
CA PHE A 91 0.58 27.04 21.74
C PHE A 91 -0.84 27.54 22.01
N VAL A 92 -1.84 27.04 21.27
CA VAL A 92 -3.26 27.40 21.46
C VAL A 92 -3.75 26.97 22.84
N LEU A 93 -3.39 25.78 23.31
CA LEU A 93 -3.75 25.33 24.68
C LEU A 93 -3.08 26.21 25.73
N PHE A 94 -1.81 26.55 25.53
CA PHE A 94 -1.08 27.42 26.44
C PHE A 94 -1.70 28.82 26.53
N THR A 95 -1.95 29.47 25.40
CA THR A 95 -2.49 30.84 25.38
C THR A 95 -3.93 30.92 25.85
N THR A 96 -4.78 29.94 25.49
CA THR A 96 -6.18 29.93 25.94
C THR A 96 -6.29 29.75 27.45
N LEU A 97 -5.50 28.86 28.04
CA LEU A 97 -5.48 28.66 29.49
C LEU A 97 -4.87 29.83 30.25
N LEU A 98 -3.81 30.46 29.71
CA LEU A 98 -3.19 31.63 30.32
C LEU A 98 -4.15 32.84 30.30
N PHE A 99 -4.85 33.06 29.18
CA PHE A 99 -5.85 34.13 29.08
C PHE A 99 -7.04 33.87 30.01
N SER A 100 -7.55 32.64 30.04
CA SER A 100 -8.68 32.26 30.91
C SER A 100 -8.32 32.31 32.40
N GLY A 101 -7.10 31.92 32.78
CA GLY A 101 -6.64 32.04 34.17
C GLY A 101 -6.57 33.49 34.63
N LYS A 102 -6.14 34.40 33.74
CA LYS A 102 -6.08 35.84 34.02
C LYS A 102 -7.47 36.46 34.18
N THR A 103 -8.46 36.04 33.38
CA THR A 103 -9.83 36.60 33.46
C THR A 103 -10.60 36.12 34.69
N ILE A 104 -10.36 34.88 35.15
CA ILE A 104 -11.03 34.32 36.34
C ILE A 104 -10.40 34.83 37.66
N GLY A 105 -9.24 35.51 37.60
CA GLY A 105 -8.59 36.06 38.78
C GLY A 105 -7.81 35.03 39.60
N TYR A 106 -7.44 33.89 38.99
CA TYR A 106 -6.48 32.98 39.63
C TYR A 106 -5.07 33.58 39.55
N TYR A 107 -4.50 33.92 40.70
CA TYR A 107 -3.13 34.42 40.80
C TYR A 107 -2.21 33.36 41.43
N GLY A 108 -0.95 33.29 40.99
CA GLY A 108 0.06 32.39 41.55
C GLY A 108 0.36 31.17 40.67
N VAL A 109 0.77 30.06 41.32
CA VAL A 109 1.32 28.86 40.64
C VAL A 109 0.36 28.27 39.61
N VAL A 110 -0.95 28.32 39.87
CA VAL A 110 -1.99 27.79 38.96
C VAL A 110 -1.99 28.54 37.62
N LEU A 111 -1.77 29.85 37.61
CA LEU A 111 -1.78 30.68 36.40
C LEU A 111 -0.63 30.34 35.44
N TYR A 112 0.53 29.98 35.99
CA TYR A 112 1.74 29.74 35.19
C TYR A 112 2.02 28.26 34.95
N LEU A 113 1.77 27.39 35.93
CA LEU A 113 2.08 25.96 35.83
C LEU A 113 1.06 25.22 34.96
N LEU A 114 -0.23 25.52 35.10
CA LEU A 114 -1.29 24.78 34.43
C LEU A 114 -1.25 24.93 32.89
N PRO A 115 -1.03 26.14 32.31
CA PRO A 115 -0.87 26.27 30.86
C PRO A 115 0.36 25.53 30.32
N VAL A 116 1.48 25.51 31.06
CA VAL A 116 2.70 24.78 30.66
C VAL A 116 2.41 23.28 30.60
N VAL A 117 1.82 22.71 31.66
CA VAL A 117 1.47 21.29 31.71
C VAL A 117 0.46 20.94 30.61
N ALA A 118 -0.56 21.78 30.40
CA ALA A 118 -1.55 21.58 29.35
C ALA A 118 -0.95 21.66 27.93
N GLY A 119 -0.04 22.60 27.69
CA GLY A 119 0.68 22.73 26.42
C GLY A 119 1.54 21.48 26.14
N LEU A 120 2.29 21.01 27.13
CA LEU A 120 3.12 19.80 27.02
C LEU A 120 2.26 18.54 26.80
N THR A 121 1.21 18.35 27.60
CA THR A 121 0.30 17.21 27.46
C THR A 121 -0.41 17.24 26.10
N GLY A 122 -0.87 18.41 25.66
CA GLY A 122 -1.44 18.61 24.32
C GLY A 122 -0.47 18.27 23.19
N PHE A 123 0.80 18.68 23.30
CA PHE A 123 1.84 18.34 22.33
C PHE A 123 2.07 16.82 22.24
N ILE A 124 2.18 16.14 23.40
CA ILE A 124 2.40 14.70 23.48
C ILE A 124 1.19 13.95 22.91
N LEU A 125 -0.02 14.32 23.35
CA LEU A 125 -1.25 13.67 22.93
C LEU A 125 -1.47 13.83 21.43
N HIS A 126 -1.31 15.04 20.88
CA HIS A 126 -1.42 15.28 19.44
C HIS A 126 -0.37 14.47 18.68
N SER A 127 0.88 14.42 19.14
CA SER A 127 1.93 13.62 18.50
C SER A 127 1.58 12.12 18.47
N LEU A 128 1.01 11.58 19.55
CA LEU A 128 0.58 10.18 19.62
C LEU A 128 -0.61 9.90 18.69
N LEU A 129 -1.61 10.79 18.70
CA LEU A 129 -2.80 10.68 17.86
C LEU A 129 -2.44 10.79 16.37
N GLU A 130 -1.54 11.70 16.00
CA GLU A 130 -1.07 11.84 14.62
C GLU A 130 -0.33 10.58 14.14
N LYS A 131 0.58 10.03 14.98
CA LYS A 131 1.23 8.74 14.67
C LYS A 131 0.20 7.62 14.47
N LYS A 132 -0.81 7.53 15.34
CA LYS A 132 -1.88 6.52 15.27
C LYS A 132 -2.72 6.71 14.00
N TYR A 133 -3.05 7.94 13.65
CA TYR A 133 -3.80 8.29 12.44
C TYR A 133 -3.05 7.90 11.17
N LEU A 134 -1.76 8.21 11.06
CA LEU A 134 -0.93 7.83 9.91
C LEU A 134 -0.86 6.31 9.74
N LYS A 135 -0.66 5.58 10.85
CA LYS A 135 -0.68 4.11 10.86
C LYS A 135 -2.03 3.55 10.42
N TYR A 136 -3.13 4.10 10.95
CA TYR A 136 -4.47 3.70 10.59
C TYR A 136 -4.78 3.94 9.11
N ARG A 137 -4.40 5.10 8.58
CA ARG A 137 -4.56 5.44 7.16
C ARG A 137 -3.80 4.47 6.26
N LEU A 138 -2.54 4.16 6.56
CA LEU A 138 -1.79 3.14 5.81
C LEU A 138 -2.42 1.76 5.90
N LYS A 139 -2.88 1.36 7.09
CA LYS A 139 -3.59 0.09 7.27
C LYS A 139 -4.83 0.03 6.37
N ARG A 140 -5.64 1.09 6.34
CA ARG A 140 -6.83 1.20 5.47
C ARG A 140 -6.47 1.07 3.99
N LEU A 141 -5.41 1.75 3.53
CA LEU A 141 -4.96 1.64 2.13
C LEU A 141 -4.56 0.19 1.79
N VAL A 142 -3.91 -0.52 2.71
CA VAL A 142 -3.59 -1.94 2.52
C VAL A 142 -4.82 -2.85 2.64
N ASP A 143 -5.83 -2.47 3.43
CA ASP A 143 -7.13 -3.16 3.49
C ASP A 143 -7.89 -3.06 2.16
N GLU A 144 -7.80 -1.92 1.47
CA GLU A 144 -8.42 -1.74 0.16
C GLU A 144 -7.85 -2.68 -0.92
N LEU A 145 -6.59 -3.12 -0.77
CA LEU A 145 -5.97 -4.11 -1.67
C LEU A 145 -6.61 -5.49 -1.57
N LYS A 146 -7.21 -5.84 -0.42
CA LYS A 146 -7.85 -7.15 -0.26
C LYS A 146 -9.12 -7.31 -1.10
N LYS A 147 -9.62 -6.22 -1.68
CA LYS A 147 -10.81 -6.24 -2.54
C LYS A 147 -10.56 -6.92 -3.89
N THR A 148 -9.31 -7.07 -4.30
CA THR A 148 -8.90 -7.81 -5.50
C THR A 148 -8.27 -9.15 -5.07
N PRO A 149 -9.08 -10.20 -4.86
CA PRO A 149 -8.60 -11.48 -4.33
C PRO A 149 -7.74 -12.21 -5.38
N ALA A 150 -6.63 -12.81 -4.95
CA ALA A 150 -5.67 -13.50 -5.81
C ALA A 150 -4.86 -14.49 -4.95
N ASP A 151 -4.21 -15.48 -5.57
CA ASP A 151 -3.29 -16.40 -4.88
C ASP A 151 -2.08 -15.64 -4.35
N GLU A 152 -1.58 -14.68 -5.13
CA GLU A 152 -0.55 -13.74 -4.69
C GLU A 152 -0.97 -12.30 -4.98
N GLN A 153 -0.77 -11.43 -3.99
CA GLN A 153 -1.10 -10.01 -4.10
C GLN A 153 0.16 -9.18 -4.05
N TRP A 154 0.28 -8.23 -4.98
CA TRP A 154 1.39 -7.31 -5.08
C TRP A 154 0.93 -5.86 -5.00
N ILE A 155 1.72 -5.05 -4.30
CA ILE A 155 1.60 -3.60 -4.34
C ILE A 155 2.82 -2.98 -5.01
N GLY A 156 2.59 -2.20 -6.05
CA GLY A 156 3.62 -1.38 -6.70
C GLY A 156 3.61 0.05 -6.15
N ILE A 157 4.77 0.55 -5.70
CA ILE A 157 4.88 1.89 -5.10
C ILE A 157 5.93 2.72 -5.84
N SER A 158 5.53 3.92 -6.25
CA SER A 158 6.37 4.91 -6.93
C SER A 158 7.28 5.67 -5.99
N VAL A 159 8.27 5.01 -5.42
CA VAL A 159 9.16 5.66 -4.48
C VAL A 159 10.54 5.05 -4.55
N SER A 160 11.55 5.90 -4.31
CA SER A 160 12.90 5.39 -4.10
C SER A 160 12.93 4.46 -2.89
N SER A 161 13.63 3.33 -3.02
CA SER A 161 13.90 2.42 -1.91
C SER A 161 14.55 3.12 -0.71
N LEU A 162 15.29 4.22 -0.96
CA LEU A 162 15.85 5.05 0.10
C LEU A 162 14.77 5.58 1.05
N THR A 163 13.53 5.81 0.61
CA THR A 163 12.44 6.29 1.47
C THR A 163 12.09 5.32 2.59
N PHE A 164 12.46 4.04 2.46
CA PHE A 164 12.25 3.02 3.48
C PHE A 164 13.35 3.01 4.54
N ARG A 165 14.55 3.50 4.21
CA ARG A 165 15.70 3.52 5.14
C ARG A 165 15.42 4.49 6.31
N HIS A 166 15.56 3.98 7.54
CA HIS A 166 15.32 4.70 8.80
C HIS A 166 13.93 5.37 8.92
N ASN A 167 12.92 4.81 8.25
CA ASN A 167 11.56 5.34 8.27
C ASN A 167 10.63 4.41 9.04
N ALA A 168 10.28 4.79 10.28
CA ALA A 168 9.41 3.99 11.15
C ALA A 168 8.02 3.73 10.53
N LEU A 169 7.49 4.67 9.74
CA LEU A 169 6.21 4.51 9.08
C LEU A 169 6.31 3.53 7.90
N ALA A 170 7.42 3.56 7.16
CA ALA A 170 7.70 2.60 6.09
C ALA A 170 7.94 1.18 6.64
N ALA A 171 8.66 1.05 7.75
CA ALA A 171 8.83 -0.23 8.44
C ALA A 171 7.48 -0.80 8.90
N TYR A 172 6.61 0.05 9.45
CA TYR A 172 5.25 -0.34 9.80
C TYR A 172 4.44 -0.79 8.57
N PHE A 173 4.54 -0.08 7.45
CA PHE A 173 3.90 -0.45 6.19
C PHE A 173 4.35 -1.83 5.70
N VAL A 174 5.66 -2.08 5.60
CA VAL A 174 6.21 -3.38 5.18
C VAL A 174 5.75 -4.50 6.14
N ASN A 175 5.73 -4.23 7.45
CA ASN A 175 5.25 -5.20 8.43
C ASN A 175 3.76 -5.53 8.27
N ILE A 176 2.91 -4.56 7.93
CA ILE A 176 1.50 -4.84 7.62
C ILE A 176 1.39 -5.71 6.36
N CYS A 177 2.10 -5.37 5.29
CA CYS A 177 2.09 -6.14 4.05
C CYS A 177 2.57 -7.57 4.28
N LYS A 178 3.69 -7.76 5.02
CA LYS A 178 4.21 -9.06 5.42
C LYS A 178 3.19 -9.89 6.21
N ARG A 179 2.55 -9.30 7.22
CA ARG A 179 1.50 -9.99 8.01
C ARG A 179 0.30 -10.41 7.18
N ARG A 180 0.03 -9.70 6.09
CA ARG A 180 -1.08 -9.99 5.17
C ARG A 180 -0.69 -10.86 4.00
N GLY A 181 0.60 -11.21 3.85
CA GLY A 181 1.09 -11.97 2.70
C GLY A 181 1.13 -11.18 1.40
N ILE A 182 1.17 -9.85 1.46
CA ILE A 182 1.19 -8.98 0.28
C ILE A 182 2.65 -8.66 -0.07
N GLY A 183 3.03 -8.94 -1.31
CA GLY A 183 4.33 -8.59 -1.87
C GLY A 183 4.44 -7.09 -2.14
N VAL A 184 5.63 -6.52 -1.94
CA VAL A 184 5.87 -5.08 -2.08
C VAL A 184 6.97 -4.84 -3.10
N LEU A 185 6.64 -4.11 -4.16
CA LEU A 185 7.55 -3.61 -5.17
C LEU A 185 7.70 -2.10 -5.06
N THR A 186 8.92 -1.62 -5.18
CA THR A 186 9.21 -0.18 -5.29
C THR A 186 9.81 0.12 -6.64
N VAL A 187 9.29 1.15 -7.30
CA VAL A 187 9.79 1.63 -8.59
C VAL A 187 10.40 3.01 -8.38
N GLY A 188 11.72 3.09 -8.54
CA GLY A 188 12.47 4.33 -8.41
C GLY A 188 12.43 5.20 -9.68
N LYS A 189 12.99 6.41 -9.60
CA LYS A 189 13.04 7.38 -10.71
C LYS A 189 13.77 6.88 -11.97
N ARG A 190 14.67 5.89 -11.85
CA ARG A 190 15.44 5.30 -12.96
C ARG A 190 14.86 3.95 -13.41
N ALA A 191 13.54 3.77 -13.31
CA ALA A 191 12.86 2.50 -13.60
C ALA A 191 13.34 1.29 -12.77
N LYS A 192 14.22 1.51 -11.78
CA LYS A 192 14.75 0.43 -10.95
C LYS A 192 13.64 -0.11 -10.07
N VAL A 193 13.25 -1.35 -10.33
CA VAL A 193 12.34 -2.12 -9.49
C VAL A 193 13.14 -2.78 -8.37
N VAL A 194 12.70 -2.59 -7.13
CA VAL A 194 13.26 -3.26 -5.96
C VAL A 194 12.13 -3.96 -5.23
N GLN A 195 12.24 -5.28 -5.13
CA GLN A 195 11.39 -6.11 -4.30
C GLN A 195 11.79 -5.94 -2.82
N LEU A 196 10.86 -5.46 -1.99
CA LEU A 196 11.08 -5.29 -0.56
C LEU A 196 10.55 -6.47 0.27
N GLN A 197 9.49 -7.10 -0.22
CA GLN A 197 8.83 -8.21 0.46
C GLN A 197 8.19 -9.11 -0.59
N GLU A 198 8.36 -10.41 -0.43
CA GLU A 198 7.69 -11.42 -1.26
C GLU A 198 6.25 -11.64 -0.79
N PRO A 199 5.32 -11.92 -1.71
CA PRO A 199 3.97 -12.32 -1.37
C PRO A 199 3.98 -13.70 -0.71
N ARG A 200 2.94 -13.99 0.05
CA ARG A 200 2.65 -15.33 0.50
C ARG A 200 1.54 -15.89 -0.36
N THR A 201 1.79 -17.02 -1.01
CA THR A 201 0.77 -17.76 -1.76
C THR A 201 -0.35 -18.18 -0.81
N VAL A 202 -1.58 -17.79 -1.14
CA VAL A 202 -2.81 -18.21 -0.46
C VAL A 202 -3.59 -19.09 -1.42
N HIS A 203 -4.18 -20.18 -0.92
CA HIS A 203 -5.08 -21.00 -1.72
C HIS A 203 -6.53 -20.66 -1.40
N CYS A 204 -7.36 -20.56 -2.44
CA CYS A 204 -8.78 -20.33 -2.26
C CYS A 204 -9.44 -21.60 -1.67
N ARG A 205 -10.23 -21.44 -0.61
CA ARG A 205 -10.98 -22.57 0.00
C ARG A 205 -12.20 -22.98 -0.83
N ARG A 206 -12.68 -22.11 -1.72
CA ARG A 206 -13.90 -22.31 -2.51
C ARG A 206 -13.59 -22.13 -4.00
N GLY A 207 -12.89 -23.10 -4.58
CA GLY A 207 -12.51 -23.10 -6.00
C GLY A 207 -11.24 -22.28 -6.26
N ASP A 208 -11.29 -21.35 -7.21
CA ASP A 208 -10.16 -20.52 -7.62
C ASP A 208 -10.45 -19.02 -7.43
N PHE A 209 -9.38 -18.21 -7.43
CA PHE A 209 -9.52 -16.75 -7.36
C PHE A 209 -9.96 -16.13 -8.70
N LEU A 210 -9.83 -16.86 -9.79
CA LEU A 210 -10.23 -16.39 -11.12
C LEU A 210 -11.74 -16.13 -11.20
N SER A 211 -12.54 -16.91 -10.47
CA SER A 211 -14.00 -16.76 -10.35
C SER A 211 -14.49 -15.38 -9.90
N TYR A 212 -13.63 -14.59 -9.26
CA TYR A 212 -13.96 -13.23 -8.79
C TYR A 212 -13.82 -12.16 -9.88
N TYR A 213 -13.22 -12.48 -11.02
CA TYR A 213 -12.92 -11.53 -12.10
C TYR A 213 -13.93 -11.62 -13.24
N ARG A 214 -14.11 -10.52 -13.96
CA ARG A 214 -15.09 -10.45 -15.07
C ARG A 214 -14.61 -11.20 -16.30
N SER A 215 -13.30 -11.16 -16.58
CA SER A 215 -12.71 -11.88 -17.71
C SER A 215 -12.44 -13.37 -17.42
N GLU A 216 -13.08 -13.95 -16.40
CA GLU A 216 -12.91 -15.36 -16.02
C GLU A 216 -12.99 -16.31 -17.24
N ASP A 217 -14.08 -16.25 -18.01
CA ASP A 217 -14.30 -17.16 -19.14
C ASP A 217 -13.24 -16.99 -20.23
N GLN A 218 -12.85 -15.75 -20.50
CA GLN A 218 -11.82 -15.44 -21.50
C GLN A 218 -10.45 -15.97 -21.06
N ILE A 219 -10.09 -15.76 -19.79
CA ILE A 219 -8.82 -16.24 -19.24
C ILE A 219 -8.81 -17.77 -19.19
N ARG A 220 -9.90 -18.41 -18.76
CA ARG A 220 -10.01 -19.88 -18.72
C ARG A 220 -9.84 -20.49 -20.12
N ARG A 221 -10.49 -19.93 -21.15
CA ARG A 221 -10.33 -20.39 -22.54
C ARG A 221 -8.89 -20.25 -23.00
N ALA A 222 -8.29 -19.08 -22.83
CA ALA A 222 -6.90 -18.86 -23.22
C ALA A 222 -5.89 -19.74 -22.44
N LEU A 223 -6.18 -20.12 -21.19
CA LEU A 223 -5.37 -21.10 -20.44
C LEU A 223 -5.60 -22.54 -20.90
N GLY A 224 -6.78 -22.87 -21.43
CA GLY A 224 -7.14 -24.20 -21.95
C GLY A 224 -6.69 -24.44 -23.40
N ASP A 225 -6.82 -23.43 -24.25
CA ASP A 225 -6.60 -23.50 -25.71
C ASP A 225 -5.11 -23.62 -26.08
N ASN A 226 -4.19 -23.29 -25.17
CA ASN A 226 -2.75 -23.56 -25.35
C ASN A 226 -2.40 -25.06 -25.38
N THR A 227 -3.38 -25.95 -25.18
CA THR A 227 -3.21 -27.40 -25.43
C THR A 227 -3.60 -27.80 -26.86
N MET A 228 -4.22 -26.91 -27.65
CA MET A 228 -4.75 -27.22 -29.00
C MET A 228 -4.01 -26.52 -30.14
N LEU A 229 -3.18 -25.49 -29.87
CA LEU A 229 -2.33 -24.84 -30.88
C LEU A 229 -0.92 -25.47 -30.99
N ARG A 230 -0.86 -26.80 -31.04
CA ARG A 230 0.22 -27.55 -31.67
C ARG A 230 -0.39 -28.35 -32.81
N VAL A 231 -0.72 -27.65 -33.91
CA VAL A 231 -0.91 -28.32 -35.20
C VAL A 231 0.46 -28.33 -35.87
N ALA A 232 0.78 -29.53 -36.38
CA ALA A 232 2.02 -30.03 -36.95
C ALA A 232 2.75 -29.07 -37.90
#